data_AF-A0A497C7K7-F1
#
_entry.id   AF-A0A497C7K7-F1
#
_cell.length_a   1.000
_cell.length_b   1.000
_cell.length_c   1.000
_cell.angle_alpha   90.00
_cell.angle_beta   90.00
_cell.angle_gamma   90.00
#
_symmetry.space_group_name_H-M   'P 1'
#
loop_
_entity.id
_entity.type
_entity.pdbx_description
1 polymer ?
#
loop_
_entity_poly.entity_id
_entity_poly.type
_entity_poly.pdbx_seq_one_letter_code
_entity_poly.pdbx_strand_id
1 'polypeptide(L)'
;METIREHLENAFESPPIMGIVGLIIGIVLGLIYGWVISPVEWTDAAVSHLREDLKVEYLRMSIDSYTKNQDESLAQTRWEQLGENAPQIFEKIEQDPGNMQVSNISAFGNSVGASTQPEEPKTTEDVGTETETKTADTDTDTGKGNWLRWGLLATAVIAGALVWRYLTKKNPAADTPAAEAQDFTEGLEATDYSSRGEIPPLHQFTTTYVLGDSL
;
A
#
# COMPACT_ATOMS: atom_id res chain seq x y z
N MET A 1 4.22 -37.77 17.90
CA MET A 1 4.44 -37.49 16.46
C MET A 1 3.30 -38.05 15.60
N GLU A 2 2.70 -39.19 15.96
CA GLU A 2 1.61 -39.84 15.19
C GLU A 2 0.26 -39.09 15.31
N THR A 3 -0.08 -38.61 16.51
CA THR A 3 -1.35 -37.90 16.77
C THR A 3 -1.55 -36.61 15.97
N ILE A 4 -0.45 -35.90 15.64
CA ILE A 4 -0.48 -34.65 14.85
C ILE A 4 -0.80 -34.96 13.39
N ARG A 5 -0.30 -36.08 12.85
CA ARG A 5 -0.54 -36.49 11.47
C ARG A 5 -2.00 -36.89 11.26
N GLU A 6 -2.56 -37.62 12.22
CA GLU A 6 -3.96 -38.05 12.20
C GLU A 6 -4.94 -36.85 12.25
N HIS A 7 -4.63 -35.82 13.05
CA HIS A 7 -5.44 -34.59 13.10
C HIS A 7 -5.32 -33.75 11.83
N LEU A 8 -4.17 -33.78 11.14
CA LEU A 8 -4.00 -33.11 9.85
C LEU A 8 -4.82 -33.80 8.76
N GLU A 9 -4.80 -35.13 8.72
CA GLU A 9 -5.53 -35.91 7.70
C GLU A 9 -7.06 -35.74 7.84
N ASN A 10 -7.57 -35.76 9.07
CA ASN A 10 -8.99 -35.52 9.37
C ASN A 10 -9.40 -34.03 9.15
N ALA A 11 -8.45 -33.10 9.28
CA ALA A 11 -8.66 -31.69 8.97
C ALA A 11 -8.82 -31.40 7.47
N PHE A 12 -8.33 -32.28 6.58
CA PHE A 12 -8.47 -32.15 5.13
C PHE A 12 -9.81 -32.69 4.60
N GLU A 13 -10.48 -33.60 5.32
CA GLU A 13 -11.74 -34.23 4.87
C GLU A 13 -12.99 -33.38 5.15
N SER A 14 -12.88 -32.34 5.99
CA SER A 14 -14.00 -31.46 6.34
C SER A 14 -13.85 -30.05 5.71
N PRO A 15 -14.78 -29.63 4.82
CA PRO A 15 -14.75 -28.30 4.18
C PRO A 15 -14.53 -27.12 5.13
N PRO A 16 -15.11 -27.05 6.35
CA PRO A 16 -14.90 -25.90 7.24
C PRO A 16 -13.50 -25.88 7.87
N ILE A 17 -12.87 -27.04 8.13
CA ILE A 17 -11.55 -27.09 8.77
C ILE A 17 -10.47 -26.67 7.77
N MET A 18 -10.60 -27.06 6.50
CA MET A 18 -9.73 -26.62 5.43
C MET A 18 -9.73 -25.08 5.27
N GLY A 19 -10.88 -24.43 5.47
CA GLY A 19 -10.98 -22.96 5.49
C GLY A 19 -10.18 -22.32 6.63
N ILE A 20 -10.23 -22.90 7.83
CA ILE A 20 -9.49 -22.41 9.00
C ILE A 20 -7.98 -22.61 8.81
N VAL A 21 -7.56 -23.76 8.28
CA VAL A 21 -6.15 -24.05 8.00
C VAL A 21 -5.60 -23.08 6.95
N GLY A 22 -6.34 -22.82 5.88
CA GLY A 22 -5.98 -21.83 4.87
C GLY A 22 -5.84 -20.42 5.44
N LEU A 23 -6.73 -20.02 6.35
CA LEU A 23 -6.67 -18.73 7.03
C LEU A 23 -5.42 -18.61 7.91
N ILE A 24 -5.10 -19.64 8.68
CA ILE A 24 -3.90 -19.64 9.54
C ILE A 24 -2.63 -19.54 8.68
N ILE A 25 -2.55 -20.33 7.60
CA ILE A 25 -1.42 -20.28 6.67
C ILE A 25 -1.32 -18.89 6.01
N GLY A 26 -2.46 -18.30 5.61
CA GLY A 26 -2.52 -16.96 5.06
C GLY A 26 -2.00 -15.88 6.02
N ILE A 27 -2.39 -15.94 7.29
CA ILE A 27 -1.90 -15.01 8.32
C ILE A 27 -0.39 -15.18 8.54
N VAL A 28 0.09 -16.42 8.65
CA VAL A 28 1.52 -16.69 8.85
C VAL A 28 2.34 -16.16 7.67
N LEU A 29 1.91 -16.44 6.44
CA LEU A 29 2.58 -15.95 5.24
C LEU A 29 2.50 -14.42 5.13
N GLY A 30 1.35 -13.82 5.45
CA GLY A 30 1.17 -12.36 5.47
C GLY A 30 2.05 -11.67 6.51
N LEU A 31 2.22 -12.28 7.68
CA LEU A 31 3.07 -11.74 8.74
C LEU A 31 4.56 -11.85 8.39
N ILE A 32 4.98 -12.98 7.83
CA ILE A 32 6.35 -13.15 7.33
C ILE A 32 6.63 -12.11 6.24
N TYR A 33 5.68 -11.89 5.32
CA TYR A 33 5.82 -10.88 4.28
C TYR A 33 5.95 -9.47 4.87
N GLY A 34 5.06 -9.10 5.80
CA GLY A 34 5.07 -7.79 6.43
C GLY A 34 6.33 -7.50 7.24
N TRP A 35 6.99 -8.53 7.79
CA TRP A 35 8.18 -8.34 8.63
C TRP A 35 9.51 -8.48 7.87
N VAL A 36 9.60 -9.40 6.90
CA VAL A 36 10.86 -9.72 6.20
C VAL A 36 11.04 -8.89 4.93
N ILE A 37 9.96 -8.65 4.17
CA ILE A 37 10.04 -7.99 2.86
C ILE A 37 9.84 -6.48 2.99
N SER A 38 9.05 -6.04 3.97
CA SER A 38 8.77 -4.63 4.23
C SER A 38 8.98 -4.26 5.70
N PRO A 39 10.23 -4.33 6.21
CA PRO A 39 10.50 -3.88 7.58
C PRO A 39 10.06 -2.43 7.76
N VAL A 40 9.49 -2.12 8.93
CA VAL A 40 9.09 -0.75 9.29
C VAL A 40 10.34 0.06 9.60
N GLU A 41 10.65 1.02 8.75
CA GLU A 41 11.67 2.04 9.02
C GLU A 41 11.06 3.15 9.88
N TRP A 42 11.53 3.28 11.12
CA TRP A 42 11.18 4.42 11.96
C TRP A 42 12.10 5.58 11.58
N THR A 43 11.56 6.54 10.84
CA THR A 43 12.27 7.79 10.54
C THR A 43 12.01 8.79 11.67
N ASP A 44 13.06 9.35 12.25
CA ASP A 44 12.91 10.41 13.25
C ASP A 44 12.14 11.59 12.67
N ALA A 45 11.23 12.15 13.46
CA ALA A 45 10.53 13.37 13.07
C ALA A 45 11.51 14.54 13.07
N ALA A 46 11.56 15.29 11.98
CA ALA A 46 12.32 16.53 11.90
C ALA A 46 11.83 17.54 12.97
N VAL A 47 12.76 18.32 13.54
CA VAL A 47 12.45 19.36 14.54
C VAL A 47 11.51 20.43 13.97
N SER A 48 11.48 20.61 12.66
CA SER A 48 10.51 21.45 11.96
C SER A 48 9.04 21.04 12.18
N HIS A 49 8.77 19.76 12.47
CA HIS A 49 7.42 19.24 12.75
C HIS A 49 7.02 19.29 14.23
N LEU A 50 7.92 19.74 15.12
CA LEU A 50 7.58 19.90 16.54
C LEU A 50 6.47 20.93 16.73
N ARG A 51 5.77 20.82 17.85
CA ARG A 51 4.85 21.88 18.29
C ARG A 51 5.66 23.14 18.63
N GLU A 52 5.04 24.30 18.46
CA GLU A 52 5.70 25.59 18.60
C GLU A 52 6.36 25.82 19.97
N ASP A 53 5.69 25.44 21.06
CA ASP A 53 6.24 25.46 22.42
C ASP A 53 7.51 24.61 22.55
N LEU A 54 7.53 23.43 21.93
CA LEU A 54 8.70 22.54 21.92
C LEU A 54 9.83 23.08 21.04
N LYS A 55 9.51 23.80 19.95
CA LYS A 55 10.52 24.49 19.13
C LYS A 55 11.23 25.57 19.94
N VAL A 56 10.50 26.34 20.74
CA VAL A 56 11.06 27.33 21.66
C VAL A 56 12.01 26.65 22.65
N GLU A 57 11.60 25.56 23.29
CA GLU A 57 12.44 24.87 24.26
C GLU A 57 13.68 24.23 23.61
N TYR A 58 13.54 23.67 22.42
CA TYR A 58 14.66 23.14 21.63
C TYR A 58 15.67 24.25 21.29
N LEU A 59 15.20 25.42 20.86
CA LEU A 59 16.09 26.53 20.52
C LEU A 59 16.77 27.12 21.77
N ARG A 60 16.07 27.22 22.90
CA ARG A 60 16.65 27.59 24.21
C ARG A 60 17.79 26.63 24.61
N MET A 61 17.57 25.32 24.47
CA MET A 61 18.60 24.31 24.72
C MET A 61 19.78 24.40 23.76
N SER A 62 19.50 24.74 22.49
CA SER A 62 20.53 24.93 21.46
C SER A 62 21.42 26.13 21.80
N ILE A 63 20.82 27.24 22.24
CA ILE A 63 21.54 28.43 22.71
C ILE A 63 22.39 28.09 23.96
N ASP A 64 21.83 27.41 24.96
CA ASP A 64 22.60 27.00 26.16
C ASP A 64 23.80 26.11 25.79
N SER A 65 23.58 25.11 24.93
CA SER A 65 24.64 24.24 24.42
C SER A 65 25.71 25.03 23.66
N TYR A 66 25.34 26.03 22.87
CA TYR A 66 26.29 26.89 22.16
C TYR A 66 27.10 27.74 23.15
N THR A 67 26.46 28.29 24.18
CA THR A 67 27.17 29.14 25.16
C THR A 67 28.21 28.35 25.96
N LYS A 68 27.96 27.06 26.18
CA LYS A 68 28.87 26.18 26.91
C LYS A 68 30.00 25.62 26.05
N ASN A 69 29.71 25.26 24.79
CA ASN A 69 30.66 24.55 23.93
C ASN A 69 31.27 25.42 22.82
N GLN A 70 30.65 26.56 22.50
CA GLN A 70 31.02 27.49 21.43
C GLN A 70 31.18 26.82 20.05
N ASP A 71 30.38 25.79 19.79
CA ASP A 71 30.37 25.07 18.51
C ASP A 71 29.37 25.71 17.54
N GLU A 72 29.90 26.56 16.64
CA GLU A 72 29.11 27.27 15.63
C GLU A 72 28.50 26.32 14.59
N SER A 73 29.21 25.27 14.19
CA SER A 73 28.73 24.29 13.20
C SER A 73 27.50 23.54 13.72
N LEU A 74 27.56 23.12 14.98
CA LEU A 74 26.44 22.48 15.65
C LEU A 74 25.26 23.46 15.86
N ALA A 75 25.54 24.73 16.17
CA ALA A 75 24.51 25.76 16.29
C ALA A 75 23.77 25.98 14.97
N GLN A 76 24.51 26.10 13.86
CA GLN A 76 23.94 26.25 12.52
C GLN A 76 23.12 25.03 12.11
N THR A 77 23.62 23.82 12.36
CA THR A 77 22.88 22.58 12.07
C THR A 77 21.54 22.55 12.81
N ARG A 78 21.51 22.94 14.09
CA ARG A 78 20.29 22.97 14.91
C ARG A 78 19.33 24.07 14.48
N TRP A 79 19.87 25.21 14.04
CA TRP A 79 19.09 26.28 13.43
C TRP A 79 18.38 25.80 12.16
N GLU A 80 19.12 25.15 11.26
CA GLU A 80 18.58 24.60 10.01
C GLU A 80 17.53 23.50 10.25
N GLN A 81 17.72 22.65 11.27
CA GLN A 81 16.73 21.62 11.66
C GLN A 81 15.37 22.19 12.07
N LEU A 82 15.34 23.42 12.59
CA LEU A 82 14.12 24.11 12.99
C LEU A 82 13.29 24.60 11.78
N GLY A 83 13.95 24.74 10.62
CA GLY A 83 13.38 25.09 9.33
C GLY A 83 12.95 26.56 9.23
N GLU A 84 11.98 26.84 8.36
CA GLU A 84 11.51 28.20 8.04
C GLU A 84 10.97 29.00 9.24
N ASN A 85 10.60 28.31 10.32
CA ASN A 85 10.09 28.95 11.53
C ASN A 85 11.20 29.44 12.48
N ALA A 86 12.47 29.16 12.19
CA ALA A 86 13.57 29.49 13.09
C ALA A 86 13.63 30.98 13.47
N PRO A 87 13.50 31.94 12.53
CA PRO A 87 13.51 33.36 12.86
C PRO A 87 12.36 33.77 13.80
N GLN A 88 11.15 33.26 13.58
CA GLN A 88 9.97 33.59 14.38
C GLN A 88 10.06 33.00 15.79
N ILE A 89 10.61 31.80 15.93
CA ILE A 89 10.87 31.18 17.24
C ILE A 89 11.99 31.94 17.97
N PHE A 90 13.01 32.40 17.26
CA PHE A 90 14.09 33.19 17.82
C PHE A 90 13.58 34.54 18.36
N GLU A 91 12.76 35.25 17.59
CA GLU A 91 12.12 36.50 18.03
C GLU A 91 11.29 36.30 19.33
N LYS A 92 10.57 35.18 19.44
CA LYS A 92 9.84 34.84 20.67
C LYS A 92 10.76 34.67 21.88
N ILE A 93 11.95 34.12 21.69
CA ILE A 93 12.95 33.98 22.76
C ILE A 93 13.59 35.32 23.11
N GLU A 94 13.75 36.22 22.13
CA GLU A 94 14.20 37.60 22.40
C GLU A 94 13.17 38.39 23.23
N GLN A 95 11.88 38.18 22.96
CA GLN A 95 10.79 38.81 23.71
C GLN A 95 10.61 38.20 25.12
N ASP A 96 10.77 36.88 25.26
CA ASP A 96 10.73 36.15 26.53
C ASP A 96 12.00 35.29 26.73
N PRO A 97 13.08 35.89 27.27
CA PRO A 97 14.33 35.17 27.54
C PRO A 97 14.21 34.17 28.69
N GLY A 98 13.14 34.21 29.49
CA GLY A 98 12.96 33.37 30.66
C GLY A 98 14.13 33.44 31.63
N ASN A 99 14.84 32.32 31.81
CA ASN A 99 16.00 32.19 32.72
C ASN A 99 17.35 32.38 32.01
N MET A 100 17.37 32.71 30.72
CA MET A 100 18.60 32.85 29.94
C MET A 100 19.13 34.28 29.98
N GLN A 101 20.45 34.43 29.93
CA GLN A 101 21.06 35.75 29.80
C GLN A 101 20.88 36.27 28.38
N VAL A 102 20.48 37.54 28.25
CA VAL A 102 20.26 38.19 26.94
C VAL A 102 21.53 38.17 26.07
N SER A 103 22.71 38.24 26.69
CA SER A 103 24.01 38.10 26.01
C SER A 103 24.20 36.74 25.32
N ASN A 104 23.60 35.68 25.86
CA ASN A 104 23.72 34.33 25.29
C ASN A 104 22.87 34.19 24.03
N ILE A 105 21.70 34.82 24.04
CA ILE A 105 20.76 34.84 22.91
C ILE A 105 21.39 35.61 21.75
N SER A 106 21.94 36.80 22.00
CA SER A 106 22.61 37.59 20.97
C SER A 106 23.90 36.93 20.46
N ALA A 107 24.68 36.27 21.33
CA ALA A 107 25.86 35.52 20.90
C ALA A 107 25.50 34.35 19.95
N PHE A 108 24.40 33.64 20.22
CA PHE A 108 23.89 32.61 19.32
C PHE A 108 23.33 33.20 18.03
N GLY A 109 22.56 34.30 18.10
CA GLY A 109 22.02 34.97 16.92
C GLY A 109 23.11 35.40 15.93
N ASN A 110 24.23 35.90 16.46
CA ASN A 110 25.41 36.25 15.65
C ASN A 110 26.08 35.04 14.98
N SER A 111 26.07 33.85 15.60
CA SER A 111 26.72 32.66 15.04
C SER A 111 25.90 31.99 13.95
N VAL A 112 24.57 32.01 14.06
CA VAL A 112 23.66 31.42 13.06
C VAL A 112 23.20 32.44 12.01
N GLY A 113 23.63 33.70 12.12
CA GLY A 113 23.22 34.77 11.21
C GLY A 113 21.75 35.20 11.38
N ALA A 114 21.15 34.95 12.54
CA ALA A 114 19.77 35.35 12.87
C ALA A 114 19.63 36.84 13.22
N SER A 115 20.66 37.65 12.99
CA SER A 115 20.63 39.09 13.22
C SER A 115 19.45 39.72 12.49
N THR A 116 18.43 40.11 13.26
CA THR A 116 17.32 40.95 12.84
C THR A 116 17.84 42.38 12.62
N GLN A 117 18.63 42.56 11.56
CA GLN A 117 18.76 43.88 10.96
C GLN A 117 17.40 44.25 10.36
N PRO A 118 16.81 45.43 10.67
CA PRO A 118 15.55 45.84 10.08
C PRO A 118 15.65 45.75 8.55
N GLU A 119 14.81 44.91 7.95
CA GLU A 119 14.63 44.91 6.50
C GLU A 119 14.12 46.29 6.09
N GLU A 120 14.99 47.06 5.44
CA GLU A 120 14.55 48.16 4.59
C GLU A 120 13.60 47.60 3.53
N PRO A 121 12.47 48.28 3.25
CA PRO A 121 11.48 47.79 2.30
C PRO A 121 12.14 47.79 0.92
N LYS A 122 12.35 46.59 0.36
CA LYS A 122 12.75 46.47 -1.03
C LYS A 122 11.55 46.84 -1.89
N THR A 123 11.59 48.08 -2.38
CA THR A 123 10.69 48.67 -3.36
C THR A 123 10.25 47.67 -4.42
N THR A 124 8.92 47.52 -4.51
CA THR A 124 8.20 47.03 -5.68
C THR A 124 8.60 47.86 -6.90
N GLU A 125 9.37 47.28 -7.82
CA GLU A 125 9.27 47.63 -9.23
C GLU A 125 8.40 46.56 -9.89
N ASP A 126 7.12 46.90 -9.96
CA ASP A 126 6.16 46.34 -10.90
C ASP A 126 6.53 46.87 -12.30
N VAL A 127 7.00 45.98 -13.18
CA VAL A 127 6.71 46.09 -14.61
C VAL A 127 6.13 44.77 -15.04
N GLY A 128 4.80 44.72 -15.03
CA GLY A 128 4.03 43.67 -15.65
C GLY A 128 4.30 43.58 -17.16
N THR A 129 4.40 42.35 -17.64
CA THR A 129 3.78 41.94 -18.90
C THR A 129 3.30 40.51 -18.69
N GLU A 130 1.98 40.36 -18.78
CA GLU A 130 1.22 39.14 -18.54
C GLU A 130 1.43 38.07 -19.63
N THR A 131 1.05 36.84 -19.26
CA THR A 131 0.67 35.70 -20.13
C THR A 131 1.89 34.90 -20.61
N GLU A 132 2.13 33.64 -20.20
CA GLU A 132 1.20 32.51 -20.32
C GLU A 132 1.71 31.30 -19.51
N THR A 133 0.77 30.44 -19.13
CA THR A 133 0.88 29.16 -18.43
C THR A 133 1.97 28.22 -18.97
N LYS A 134 2.85 27.71 -18.10
CA LYS A 134 3.26 26.29 -18.14
C LYS A 134 3.80 25.78 -16.81
N THR A 135 2.92 25.08 -16.11
CA THR A 135 3.25 24.06 -15.11
C THR A 135 4.13 23.00 -15.79
N ALA A 136 5.35 22.79 -15.29
CA ALA A 136 6.14 21.59 -15.55
C ALA A 136 7.27 21.52 -14.52
N ASP A 137 6.88 21.24 -13.28
CA ASP A 137 7.77 20.61 -12.32
C ASP A 137 7.87 19.14 -12.72
N THR A 138 9.01 18.73 -13.28
CA THR A 138 9.43 17.34 -13.40
C THR A 138 10.94 17.32 -13.50
N ASP A 139 11.61 17.53 -12.37
CA ASP A 139 12.86 16.85 -12.10
C ASP A 139 12.53 15.57 -11.32
N THR A 140 12.01 14.57 -12.05
CA THR A 140 12.12 13.18 -11.61
C THR A 140 13.56 12.76 -11.80
N ASP A 141 14.30 12.84 -10.71
CA ASP A 141 15.53 12.11 -10.54
C ASP A 141 15.27 10.62 -10.86
N THR A 142 16.19 10.10 -11.64
CA THR A 142 16.08 8.92 -12.45
C THR A 142 16.43 7.70 -11.61
N GLY A 143 15.57 6.69 -11.60
CA GLY A 143 16.06 5.31 -11.44
C GLY A 143 15.35 4.36 -10.47
N LYS A 144 14.29 4.75 -9.76
CA LYS A 144 13.61 3.81 -8.82
C LYS A 144 12.10 3.65 -8.98
N GLY A 145 11.43 4.58 -9.68
CA GLY A 145 9.96 4.55 -9.87
C GLY A 145 9.46 3.66 -11.01
N ASN A 146 10.28 3.34 -12.01
CA ASN A 146 9.84 2.56 -13.17
C ASN A 146 9.82 1.05 -12.89
N TRP A 147 10.75 0.52 -12.10
CA TRP A 147 10.75 -0.92 -11.78
C TRP A 147 9.49 -1.35 -11.02
N LEU A 148 8.98 -0.49 -10.14
CA LEU A 148 7.74 -0.76 -9.42
C LEU A 148 6.51 -0.75 -10.35
N ARG A 149 6.46 0.20 -11.31
CA ARG A 149 5.38 0.24 -12.32
C ARG A 149 5.42 -0.97 -13.24
N TRP A 150 6.61 -1.36 -13.73
CA TRP A 150 6.77 -2.55 -14.57
C TRP A 150 6.53 -3.86 -13.79
N GLY A 151 6.91 -3.93 -12.51
CA GLY A 151 6.63 -5.05 -11.63
C GLY A 151 5.13 -5.21 -11.32
N LEU A 152 4.42 -4.11 -11.09
CA LEU A 152 2.96 -4.10 -10.93
C LEU A 152 2.24 -4.52 -12.22
N LEU A 153 2.73 -4.04 -13.37
CA LEU A 153 2.18 -4.44 -14.67
C LEU A 153 2.40 -5.94 -14.95
N ALA A 154 3.60 -6.46 -14.69
CA ALA A 154 3.90 -7.87 -14.89
C ALA A 154 3.04 -8.78 -13.99
N THR A 155 2.87 -8.41 -12.72
CA THR A 155 2.01 -9.16 -11.78
C THR A 155 0.54 -9.09 -12.17
N ALA A 156 0.04 -7.93 -12.62
CA ALA A 156 -1.33 -7.80 -13.11
C ALA A 156 -1.59 -8.65 -14.38
N VAL A 157 -0.63 -8.72 -15.29
CA VAL A 157 -0.72 -9.55 -16.51
C VAL A 157 -0.73 -11.04 -16.15
N ILE A 158 0.13 -11.48 -15.23
CA ILE A 158 0.16 -12.88 -14.78
C ILE A 158 -1.15 -13.26 -14.08
N ALA A 159 -1.67 -12.39 -13.20
CA ALA A 159 -2.95 -12.61 -12.53
C ALA A 159 -4.11 -12.68 -13.54
N GLY A 160 -4.15 -11.77 -14.51
CA GLY A 160 -5.15 -11.78 -15.60
C GLY A 160 -5.07 -13.04 -16.44
N ALA A 161 -3.86 -13.50 -16.78
CA ALA A 161 -3.66 -14.74 -17.54
C ALA A 161 -4.11 -15.99 -16.76
N LEU A 162 -3.88 -16.03 -15.45
CA LEU A 162 -4.34 -17.14 -14.59
C LEU A 162 -5.87 -17.16 -14.46
N VAL A 163 -6.51 -16.00 -14.30
CA VAL A 163 -7.98 -15.89 -14.26
C VAL A 163 -8.59 -16.28 -15.60
N TRP A 164 -8.01 -15.80 -16.71
CA TRP A 164 -8.47 -16.19 -18.06
C TRP A 164 -8.29 -17.70 -18.30
N ARG A 165 -7.17 -18.29 -17.87
CA ARG A 165 -6.95 -19.75 -17.95
C ARG A 165 -7.97 -20.51 -17.10
N TYR A 166 -8.31 -20.01 -15.92
CA TYR A 166 -9.31 -20.64 -15.05
C TYR A 166 -10.71 -20.57 -15.66
N LEU A 167 -11.08 -19.43 -16.25
CA LEU A 167 -12.37 -19.25 -16.92
C LEU A 167 -12.48 -20.01 -18.25
N THR A 168 -11.38 -20.12 -18.99
CA THR A 168 -11.33 -20.86 -20.28
C THR A 168 -11.13 -22.36 -20.11
N LYS A 169 -10.69 -22.80 -18.92
CA LYS A 169 -10.81 -24.19 -18.51
C LYS A 169 -12.29 -24.45 -18.22
N LYS A 170 -13.08 -24.62 -19.29
CA LYS A 170 -14.34 -25.36 -19.25
C LYS A 170 -14.01 -26.64 -18.49
N ASN A 171 -14.50 -26.76 -17.27
CA ASN A 171 -14.59 -28.05 -16.64
C ASN A 171 -15.37 -28.89 -17.66
N PRO A 172 -14.81 -29.98 -18.23
CA PRO A 172 -15.70 -31.00 -18.76
C PRO A 172 -16.65 -31.27 -17.60
N ALA A 173 -17.95 -31.10 -17.86
CA ALA A 173 -18.98 -31.31 -16.85
C ALA A 173 -18.56 -32.54 -16.06
N ALA A 174 -18.41 -32.38 -14.73
CA ALA A 174 -18.13 -33.51 -13.87
C ALA A 174 -19.02 -34.65 -14.35
N ASP A 175 -18.44 -35.83 -14.59
CA ASP A 175 -19.11 -37.08 -14.95
C ASP A 175 -20.15 -37.36 -13.87
N THR A 176 -21.23 -36.62 -13.94
CA THR A 176 -22.35 -36.68 -13.04
C THR A 176 -23.35 -37.54 -13.79
N PRO A 177 -23.91 -38.57 -13.14
CA PRO A 177 -24.82 -39.49 -13.79
C PRO A 177 -26.02 -38.77 -14.44
N ALA A 178 -26.36 -37.56 -13.98
CA ALA A 178 -27.36 -36.70 -14.59
C ALA A 178 -26.95 -36.08 -15.94
N ALA A 179 -25.67 -35.77 -16.15
CA ALA A 179 -25.15 -35.22 -17.41
C ALA A 179 -25.02 -36.31 -18.49
N GLU A 180 -24.58 -37.53 -18.11
CA GLU A 180 -24.52 -38.68 -19.02
C GLU A 180 -25.92 -39.09 -19.52
N ALA A 181 -26.94 -38.96 -18.66
CA ALA A 181 -28.33 -39.19 -19.05
C ALA A 181 -28.84 -38.21 -20.11
N GLN A 182 -28.39 -36.95 -20.06
CA GLN A 182 -28.79 -35.92 -21.01
C GLN A 182 -28.14 -36.14 -22.37
N ASP A 183 -26.84 -36.45 -22.42
CA ASP A 183 -26.14 -36.79 -23.66
C ASP A 183 -26.74 -38.03 -24.34
N PHE A 184 -27.12 -39.05 -23.57
CA PHE A 184 -27.79 -40.24 -24.12
C PHE A 184 -29.18 -39.92 -24.70
N THR A 185 -29.88 -38.94 -24.12
CA THR A 185 -31.19 -38.51 -24.60
C THR A 185 -31.07 -37.67 -25.88
N GLU A 186 -30.01 -36.88 -26.03
CA GLU A 186 -29.73 -36.06 -27.20
C GLU A 186 -29.27 -36.90 -28.42
N GLY A 187 -28.64 -38.06 -28.18
CA GLY A 187 -28.25 -39.01 -29.23
C GLY A 187 -29.37 -39.90 -29.79
N LEU A 188 -30.59 -39.84 -29.24
CA LEU A 188 -31.73 -40.60 -29.75
C LEU A 188 -32.33 -39.87 -30.96
N GLU A 189 -31.95 -40.30 -32.18
CA GLU A 189 -32.62 -39.87 -33.41
C GLU A 189 -34.12 -40.18 -33.33
N ALA A 190 -34.96 -39.17 -33.58
CA ALA A 190 -36.40 -39.34 -33.69
C ALA A 190 -36.69 -40.33 -34.83
N THR A 191 -37.33 -41.45 -34.51
CA THR A 191 -37.60 -42.52 -35.48
C THR A 191 -38.54 -41.97 -36.55
N ASP A 192 -38.10 -41.98 -37.82
CA ASP A 192 -38.94 -41.48 -38.91
C ASP A 192 -40.01 -42.52 -39.30
N TYR A 193 -41.22 -42.34 -38.77
CA TYR A 193 -42.38 -43.19 -39.04
C TYR A 193 -42.93 -43.00 -40.47
N SER A 194 -42.64 -41.86 -41.10
CA SER A 194 -43.20 -41.45 -42.39
C SER A 194 -42.62 -42.26 -43.55
N SER A 195 -41.33 -42.60 -43.49
CA SER A 195 -40.64 -43.41 -44.49
C SER A 195 -40.97 -44.91 -44.40
N ARG A 196 -41.48 -45.38 -43.26
CA ARG A 196 -41.89 -46.77 -43.03
C ARG A 196 -43.39 -47.01 -43.29
N GLY A 197 -44.17 -45.96 -43.57
CA GLY A 197 -45.61 -46.05 -43.83
C GLY A 197 -46.45 -46.38 -42.59
N GLU A 198 -45.90 -46.15 -41.40
CA GLU A 198 -46.54 -46.43 -40.12
C GLU A 198 -47.08 -45.13 -39.50
N ILE A 199 -48.22 -45.20 -38.82
CA ILE A 199 -48.81 -44.04 -38.15
C ILE A 199 -48.05 -43.83 -36.84
N PRO A 200 -47.52 -42.62 -36.56
CA PRO A 200 -46.73 -42.38 -35.35
C PRO A 200 -47.57 -42.64 -34.09
N PRO A 201 -46.97 -43.24 -33.04
CA PRO A 201 -47.66 -43.49 -31.79
C PRO A 201 -48.09 -42.18 -31.15
N LEU A 202 -49.30 -42.14 -30.58
CA LEU A 202 -49.85 -40.93 -29.95
C LEU A 202 -48.99 -40.46 -28.75
N HIS A 203 -48.36 -41.42 -28.05
CA HIS A 203 -47.42 -41.18 -26.95
C HIS A 203 -46.33 -42.25 -26.93
N GLN A 204 -45.08 -41.84 -26.74
CA GLN A 204 -43.94 -42.72 -26.52
C GLN A 204 -43.33 -42.41 -25.15
N PHE A 205 -43.16 -43.43 -24.31
CA PHE A 205 -42.52 -43.32 -23.01
C PHE A 205 -41.20 -44.08 -23.05
N THR A 206 -40.08 -43.37 -22.98
CA THR A 206 -38.75 -43.96 -22.83
C THR A 206 -38.32 -43.83 -21.38
N THR A 207 -38.02 -44.95 -20.73
CA THR A 207 -37.39 -44.94 -19.40
C THR A 207 -35.90 -45.17 -19.59
N THR A 208 -35.08 -44.21 -19.19
CA THR A 208 -33.63 -44.43 -19.05
C THR A 208 -33.33 -44.73 -17.58
N TYR A 209 -32.53 -45.75 -17.32
CA TYR A 209 -32.11 -46.13 -15.97
C TYR A 209 -30.62 -45.88 -15.85
N VAL A 210 -30.24 -44.95 -14.98
CA VAL A 210 -28.84 -44.64 -14.69
C VAL A 210 -28.47 -45.34 -13.41
N LEU A 211 -27.57 -46.32 -13.50
CA LEU A 211 -27.11 -47.08 -12.34
C LEU A 211 -25.92 -46.35 -11.70
N GLY A 212 -26.14 -45.68 -10.57
CA GLY A 212 -25.05 -45.05 -9.82
C GLY A 212 -25.49 -43.88 -8.97
N ASP A 213 -26.30 -44.13 -7.95
CA ASP A 213 -26.48 -43.22 -6.81
C ASP A 213 -26.25 -44.05 -5.54
N SER A 214 -24.97 -44.28 -5.23
CA SER A 214 -24.56 -44.84 -3.95
C SER A 214 -24.16 -43.67 -3.06
N LEU A 215 -25.04 -43.35 -2.11
CA LEU A 215 -24.79 -42.48 -0.95
C LEU A 215 -23.44 -42.76 -0.28
#